data_AF-A0A967CZU0-F1
#
_entry.id   AF-A0A967CZU0-F1
#
_cell.length_a   1.000
_cell.length_b   1.000
_cell.length_c   1.000
_cell.angle_alpha   90.00
_cell.angle_beta   90.00
_cell.angle_gamma   90.00
#
_symmetry.space_group_name_H-M   'P 1'
#
loop_
_entity.id
_entity.type
_entity.pdbx_description
1 polymer ?
#
loop_
_entity_poly.entity_id
_entity_poly.type
_entity_poly.pdbx_seq_one_letter_code
_entity_poly.pdbx_strand_id
1 'polypeptide(L)'
;MQPSETTVDPAEVAKFEAMAAEWWDPHGKFKPLHMLNPCRLDYITTQIAGEFDRDLKASNPFQGLRILDIGCGGGLLCEPM
;
A
#
# COMPACT_ATOMS: atom_id res chain seq x y z
N MET A 1 -5.23 7.56 35.86
CA MET A 1 -4.94 7.59 34.41
C MET A 1 -5.16 6.18 33.91
N GLN A 2 -6.26 5.92 33.20
CA GLN A 2 -6.46 4.59 32.60
C GLN A 2 -5.38 4.40 31.52
N PRO A 3 -4.76 3.21 31.41
CA PRO A 3 -3.88 2.94 30.29
C PRO A 3 -4.71 3.03 29.01
N SER A 4 -4.21 3.77 28.02
CA SER A 4 -4.79 3.78 26.69
C SER A 4 -4.63 2.39 26.10
N GLU A 5 -5.73 1.65 25.96
CA GLU A 5 -5.72 0.40 25.19
C GLU A 5 -5.37 0.73 23.74
N THR A 6 -4.28 0.14 23.26
CA THR A 6 -3.85 0.26 21.86
C THR A 6 -4.55 -0.80 21.03
N THR A 7 -4.93 -0.46 19.79
CA THR A 7 -5.43 -1.44 18.81
C THR A 7 -4.30 -2.20 18.11
N VAL A 8 -3.03 -1.88 18.42
CA VAL A 8 -1.86 -2.53 17.85
C VAL A 8 -1.59 -3.86 18.55
N ASP A 9 -1.51 -4.93 17.78
CA ASP A 9 -1.02 -6.23 18.24
C ASP A 9 0.51 -6.36 18.01
N PRO A 10 1.33 -6.38 19.08
CA PRO A 10 2.78 -6.50 18.95
C PRO A 10 3.23 -7.80 18.28
N ALA A 11 2.48 -8.89 18.41
CA ALA A 11 2.86 -10.18 17.83
C ALA A 11 2.73 -10.17 16.31
N GLU A 12 1.68 -9.53 15.77
CA GLU A 12 1.54 -9.37 14.32
C GLU A 12 2.61 -8.41 13.76
N VAL A 13 2.95 -7.33 14.47
CA VAL A 13 4.06 -6.44 14.05
C VAL A 13 5.37 -7.23 13.95
N ALA A 14 5.75 -7.97 14.99
CA ALA A 14 6.99 -8.74 15.01
C ALA A 14 7.06 -9.80 13.90
N LYS A 15 5.92 -10.43 13.60
CA LYS A 15 5.81 -11.40 12.50
C LYS A 15 6.12 -10.77 11.14
N PHE A 16 5.57 -9.58 10.84
CA PHE A 16 5.85 -8.89 9.57
C PHE A 16 7.27 -8.32 9.53
N GLU A 17 7.80 -7.81 10.64
CA GLU A 17 9.19 -7.37 10.75
C GLU A 17 10.18 -8.49 10.43
N ALA A 18 9.95 -9.70 10.94
CA ALA A 18 10.79 -10.86 10.68
C ALA A 18 10.86 -11.27 9.19
N MET A 19 9.89 -10.83 8.38
CA MET A 19 9.84 -11.09 6.94
C MET A 19 10.23 -9.88 6.08
N ALA A 20 10.56 -8.74 6.70
CA ALA A 20 10.71 -7.45 6.01
C ALA A 20 11.74 -7.45 4.86
N ALA A 21 12.83 -8.22 5.00
CA ALA A 21 13.87 -8.30 3.97
C ALA A 21 13.38 -8.93 2.65
N GLU A 22 12.31 -9.73 2.69
CA GLU A 22 11.78 -10.44 1.51
C GLU A 22 10.65 -9.65 0.82
N TRP A 23 10.33 -8.43 1.27
CA TRP A 23 9.16 -7.69 0.80
C TRP A 23 9.15 -7.47 -0.72
N TRP A 24 10.32 -7.17 -1.28
CA TRP A 24 10.51 -6.89 -2.70
C TRP A 24 11.01 -8.07 -3.52
N ASP A 25 11.09 -9.28 -2.94
CA ASP A 25 11.36 -10.50 -3.70
C ASP A 25 10.09 -10.97 -4.42
N PRO A 26 10.02 -10.90 -5.77
CA PRO A 26 8.83 -11.33 -6.53
C PRO A 26 8.61 -12.86 -6.48
N HIS A 27 9.58 -13.63 -6.01
CA HIS A 27 9.49 -15.07 -5.82
C HIS A 27 9.44 -15.49 -4.34
N GLY A 28 9.54 -14.53 -3.42
CA GLY A 28 9.56 -14.75 -1.98
C GLY A 28 8.17 -14.86 -1.34
N LYS A 29 8.12 -14.73 -0.01
CA LYS A 29 6.89 -14.90 0.80
C LYS A 29 5.75 -13.96 0.41
N PHE A 30 6.05 -12.79 -0.14
CA PHE A 30 5.08 -11.79 -0.56
C PHE A 30 4.71 -11.85 -2.04
N LYS A 31 5.15 -12.88 -2.78
CA LYS A 31 4.78 -13.11 -4.20
C LYS A 31 3.29 -12.91 -4.49
N PRO A 32 2.32 -13.39 -3.67
CA PRO A 32 0.92 -13.13 -3.93
C PRO A 32 0.55 -11.64 -3.97
N LEU A 33 1.18 -10.80 -3.14
CA LEU A 33 0.97 -9.35 -3.16
C LEU A 33 1.54 -8.71 -4.43
N HIS A 34 2.72 -9.15 -4.88
CA HIS A 34 3.29 -8.71 -6.16
C HIS A 34 2.39 -9.04 -7.34
N MET A 35 1.87 -10.27 -7.39
CA MET A 35 0.96 -10.71 -8.46
C MET A 35 -0.37 -9.96 -8.44
N LEU A 36 -0.89 -9.63 -7.26
CA LEU A 36 -2.15 -8.91 -7.10
C LEU A 36 -2.01 -7.40 -7.37
N ASN A 37 -0.81 -6.86 -7.27
CA ASN A 37 -0.56 -5.41 -7.28
C ASN A 37 -1.06 -4.71 -8.54
N PRO A 38 -0.82 -5.21 -9.77
CA PRO A 38 -1.33 -4.57 -10.99
C PRO A 38 -2.86 -4.38 -10.96
N CYS A 39 -3.60 -5.42 -10.55
CA CYS A 39 -5.06 -5.35 -10.45
C CYS A 39 -5.53 -4.34 -9.38
N ARG A 40 -4.84 -4.27 -8.24
CA ARG A 40 -5.16 -3.31 -7.18
C ARG A 40 -4.86 -1.88 -7.61
N LEU A 41 -3.72 -1.65 -8.25
CA LEU A 41 -3.33 -0.34 -8.76
C LEU A 41 -4.35 0.13 -9.77
N ASP A 42 -4.66 -0.66 -10.80
CA ASP A 42 -5.65 -0.31 -11.82
C ASP A 42 -7.00 0.11 -11.20
N TYR A 43 -7.48 -0.65 -10.22
CA TYR A 43 -8.72 -0.31 -9.51
C TYR A 43 -8.59 1.01 -8.75
N ILE A 44 -7.58 1.15 -7.89
CA ILE A 44 -7.40 2.33 -7.04
C ILE A 44 -7.19 3.59 -7.88
N THR A 45 -6.34 3.55 -8.90
CA THR A 45 -6.08 4.69 -9.78
C THR A 45 -7.33 5.10 -10.56
N THR A 46 -8.11 4.13 -11.03
CA THR A 46 -9.40 4.39 -11.70
C THR A 46 -10.41 5.03 -10.77
N GLN A 47 -10.52 4.55 -9.53
CA GLN A 47 -11.42 5.13 -8.53
C GLN A 47 -11.03 6.56 -8.17
N ILE A 48 -9.73 6.83 -7.93
CA ILE A 48 -9.23 8.18 -7.65
C ILE A 48 -9.49 9.10 -8.84
N ALA A 49 -9.26 8.62 -10.07
CA ALA A 49 -9.50 9.41 -11.26
C ALA A 49 -10.98 9.76 -11.45
N GLY A 50 -11.89 8.82 -11.21
CA GLY A 50 -13.32 9.05 -11.26
C GLY A 50 -13.82 10.05 -10.21
N GLU A 51 -13.30 9.94 -8.97
CA GLU A 51 -13.72 10.82 -7.86
C GLU A 51 -13.20 12.25 -8.00
N PHE A 52 -11.95 12.42 -8.45
CA PHE A 52 -11.27 13.72 -8.47
C PHE A 52 -11.11 14.30 -9.89
N ASP A 53 -11.84 13.75 -10.87
CA ASP A 53 -11.81 14.14 -12.28
C ASP A 53 -10.37 14.23 -12.82
N ARG A 54 -9.65 13.11 -12.76
CA ARG A 54 -8.25 13.01 -13.22
C ARG A 54 -8.13 12.30 -14.56
N ASP A 55 -7.24 12.80 -15.40
CA ASP A 55 -6.81 12.10 -16.60
C ASP A 55 -5.59 11.22 -16.29
N LEU A 56 -5.78 9.90 -16.24
CA LEU A 56 -4.71 8.92 -16.02
C LEU A 56 -3.64 8.91 -17.11
N LYS A 57 -3.87 9.54 -18.28
CA LYS A 57 -2.89 9.69 -19.35
C LYS A 57 -2.00 10.92 -19.17
N ALA A 58 -2.32 11.80 -18.24
CA ALA A 58 -1.47 12.95 -17.91
C ALA A 58 -0.14 12.49 -17.29
N SER A 59 0.90 13.34 -17.37
CA SER A 59 2.22 13.02 -16.83
C SER A 59 2.27 12.90 -15.30
N ASN A 60 1.33 13.54 -14.60
CA ASN A 60 1.19 13.43 -13.15
C ASN A 60 -0.32 13.48 -12.79
N PRO A 61 -1.04 12.37 -12.97
CA PRO A 61 -2.51 12.35 -12.87
C PRO A 61 -3.01 12.68 -11.46
N PHE A 62 -2.18 12.51 -10.44
CA PHE A 62 -2.54 12.74 -9.04
C PHE A 62 -1.92 14.01 -8.45
N GLN A 63 -1.39 14.91 -9.29
CA GLN A 63 -0.81 16.16 -8.81
C GLN A 63 -1.80 16.94 -7.91
N GLY A 64 -1.31 17.38 -6.75
CA GLY A 64 -2.10 18.14 -5.77
C GLY A 64 -2.99 17.29 -4.87
N LEU A 65 -3.10 15.97 -5.10
CA LEU A 65 -3.70 15.05 -4.15
C LEU A 65 -2.69 14.64 -3.08
N ARG A 66 -3.19 14.32 -1.89
CA ARG A 66 -2.40 13.67 -0.82
C ARG A 66 -3.00 12.28 -0.59
N ILE A 67 -2.17 11.26 -0.74
CA ILE A 67 -2.58 9.85 -0.65
C ILE A 67 -1.89 9.24 0.58
N LEU A 68 -2.63 8.43 1.34
CA LEU A 68 -2.15 7.74 2.54
C LEU A 68 -2.47 6.25 2.44
N ASP A 69 -1.43 5.43 2.44
CA ASP A 69 -1.54 3.97 2.47
C ASP A 69 -1.33 3.47 3.93
N ILE A 70 -2.42 3.05 4.57
CA ILE A 70 -2.41 2.59 5.96
C ILE A 70 -2.00 1.12 6.01
N GLY A 71 -0.91 0.83 6.70
CA GLY A 71 -0.33 -0.52 6.71
C GLY A 71 0.46 -0.81 5.43
N CYS A 72 1.12 0.21 4.86
CA CYS A 72 1.91 0.10 3.63
C CYS A 72 3.02 -0.97 3.68
N GLY A 73 3.52 -1.30 4.88
CA GLY A 73 4.61 -2.24 5.06
C GLY A 73 5.83 -1.83 4.23
N GLY A 74 6.37 -2.73 3.43
CA GLY A 74 7.48 -2.43 2.50
C GLY A 74 7.10 -1.64 1.25
N GLY A 75 5.90 -1.05 1.17
CA GLY A 75 5.57 -0.01 0.19
C GLY A 75 5.18 -0.51 -1.21
N LEU A 76 4.85 -1.79 -1.37
CA LEU A 76 4.52 -2.37 -2.69
C LEU A 76 3.43 -1.61 -3.42
N LEU A 77 2.43 -1.10 -2.71
CA LEU A 77 1.33 -0.34 -3.31
C LEU A 77 1.67 1.14 -3.43
N CYS A 78 2.24 1.76 -2.37
CA CYS A 78 2.43 3.20 -2.34
C CYS A 78 3.59 3.72 -3.20
N GLU A 79 4.64 2.92 -3.45
CA GLU A 79 5.75 3.31 -4.33
C GLU A 79 5.34 3.48 -5.80
N PRO A 80 4.53 2.59 -6.41
CA PRO A 80 4.08 2.77 -7.79
C PRO A 80 2.90 3.73 -7.98
N MET A 81 2.37 4.33 -6.90
CA MET A 81 1.30 5.35 -6.93
C MET A 81 1.84 6.75 -7.23
#